data_AF-K1YUE0-F1
#
_entry.id   AF-K1YUE0-F1
#
_cell.length_a   1.000
_cell.length_b   1.000
_cell.length_c   1.000
_cell.angle_alpha   90.00
_cell.angle_beta   90.00
_cell.angle_gamma   90.00
#
_symmetry.space_group_name_H-M   'P 1'
#
loop_
_entity.id
_entity.type
_entity.pdbx_description
1 polymer ?
#
loop_
_entity_poly.entity_id
_entity_poly.type
_entity_poly.pdbx_seq_one_letter_code
_entity_poly.pdbx_strand_id
1 'polypeptide(L)'
;MEQKTFSGMYAVSSRQQVLYITERCVFTLGEEGLELIEIAPGIDLETQVLALMDFKPVMRKPPKLMDERIFRLRRMGIKDDLLNIPVEDRFTYNAEENIFFINLENYYVKSSEEIQEMKNVVGSMLDPLGKKVHTIANYDNFNVSPHLVDEYVEMVKYAANFYESVTRYTTSTFLRMKLGDELQKRGVSPHIYESKEEARKALAAPSES
;
A
#
# COMPACT_ATOMS: atom_id res chain seq x y z
N MET A 1 -36.25 -0.86 -25.61
CA MET A 1 -35.07 0.02 -25.45
C MET A 1 -33.99 -0.83 -24.81
N GLU A 2 -32.93 -1.16 -25.53
CA GLU A 2 -31.77 -1.87 -24.97
C GLU A 2 -30.54 -1.01 -25.23
N GLN A 3 -30.42 0.08 -24.46
CA GLN A 3 -29.21 0.89 -24.46
C GLN A 3 -28.30 0.31 -23.38
N LYS A 4 -27.26 -0.44 -23.79
CA LYS A 4 -26.24 -0.96 -22.88
C LYS A 4 -25.28 0.17 -22.53
N THR A 5 -25.52 0.84 -21.39
CA THR A 5 -24.69 1.95 -20.91
C THR A 5 -23.34 1.51 -20.35
N PHE A 6 -23.16 0.20 -20.11
CA PHE A 6 -21.91 -0.38 -19.62
C PHE A 6 -21.64 -1.74 -20.28
N SER A 7 -20.42 -1.94 -20.79
CA SER A 7 -19.98 -3.21 -21.38
C SER A 7 -19.05 -3.94 -20.42
N GLY A 8 -19.58 -4.95 -19.72
CA GLY A 8 -18.79 -5.77 -18.80
C GLY A 8 -17.63 -6.49 -19.49
N MET A 9 -17.84 -6.97 -20.73
CA MET A 9 -16.78 -7.61 -21.52
C MET A 9 -15.58 -6.69 -21.77
N TYR A 10 -15.84 -5.40 -22.04
CA TYR A 10 -14.78 -4.42 -22.26
C TYR A 10 -13.98 -4.11 -20.98
N ALA A 11 -14.65 -4.07 -19.83
CA ALA A 11 -14.00 -3.84 -18.54
C ALA A 11 -13.09 -5.01 -18.15
N VAL A 12 -13.55 -6.26 -18.36
CA VAL A 12 -12.75 -7.47 -18.16
C VAL A 12 -11.53 -7.48 -19.07
N SER A 13 -11.70 -7.20 -20.38
CA SER A 13 -10.58 -7.16 -21.32
C SER A 13 -9.56 -6.05 -21.02
N SER A 14 -10.01 -4.96 -20.38
CA SER A 14 -9.16 -3.83 -19.98
C SER A 14 -8.54 -3.99 -18.59
N ARG A 15 -8.73 -5.15 -17.92
CA ARG A 15 -8.32 -5.41 -16.53
C ARG A 15 -8.81 -4.37 -15.52
N GLN A 16 -9.93 -3.73 -15.81
CA GLN A 16 -10.54 -2.77 -14.88
C GLN A 16 -11.33 -3.54 -13.83
N GLN A 17 -11.04 -3.27 -12.55
CA GLN A 17 -11.80 -3.86 -11.46
C GLN A 17 -13.19 -3.21 -11.40
N VAL A 18 -14.25 -4.05 -11.46
CA VAL A 18 -15.65 -3.61 -11.42
C VAL A 18 -16.34 -4.27 -10.24
N LEU A 19 -16.91 -3.46 -9.36
CA LEU A 19 -17.66 -3.92 -8.19
C LEU A 19 -19.15 -3.59 -8.34
N TYR A 20 -20.00 -4.55 -7.99
CA TYR A 20 -21.45 -4.36 -7.82
C TYR A 20 -21.75 -4.47 -6.34
N ILE A 21 -22.13 -3.35 -5.73
CA ILE A 21 -22.32 -3.24 -4.28
C ILE A 21 -23.82 -3.09 -4.03
N THR A 22 -24.36 -3.96 -3.18
CA THR A 22 -25.75 -3.90 -2.71
C THR A 22 -25.78 -3.75 -1.19
N GLU A 23 -26.97 -3.61 -0.61
CA GLU A 23 -27.15 -3.63 0.84
C GLU A 23 -26.88 -4.99 1.49
N ARG A 24 -26.86 -6.09 0.71
CA ARG A 24 -26.69 -7.47 1.23
C ARG A 24 -25.37 -8.12 0.84
N CYS A 25 -24.75 -7.72 -0.24
CA CYS A 25 -23.58 -8.39 -0.79
C CYS A 25 -22.82 -7.53 -1.81
N VAL A 26 -21.55 -7.89 -2.02
CA VAL A 26 -20.65 -7.31 -3.00
C VAL A 26 -20.21 -8.37 -4.00
N PHE A 27 -20.30 -8.04 -5.29
CA PHE A 27 -19.80 -8.86 -6.38
C PHE A 27 -18.66 -8.15 -7.11
N THR A 28 -17.73 -8.94 -7.65
CA THR A 28 -16.74 -8.47 -8.61
C THR A 28 -16.99 -9.09 -9.97
N LEU A 29 -16.71 -8.35 -11.06
CA LEU A 29 -16.76 -8.91 -12.41
C LEU A 29 -15.44 -9.62 -12.74
N GLY A 30 -15.47 -10.93 -12.92
CA GLY A 30 -14.37 -11.74 -13.43
C GLY A 30 -14.62 -12.27 -14.85
N GLU A 31 -13.65 -13.00 -15.38
CA GLU A 31 -13.74 -13.66 -16.69
C GLU A 31 -14.87 -14.69 -16.75
N GLU A 32 -15.17 -15.35 -15.62
CA GLU A 32 -16.22 -16.36 -15.48
C GLU A 32 -17.59 -15.76 -15.12
N GLY A 33 -17.70 -14.43 -15.04
CA GLY A 33 -18.92 -13.72 -14.65
C GLY A 33 -18.82 -13.05 -13.28
N LEU A 34 -19.96 -12.89 -12.60
CA LEU A 34 -20.02 -12.23 -11.29
C LEU A 34 -19.59 -13.19 -10.19
N GLU A 35 -18.54 -12.81 -9.46
CA GLU A 35 -18.07 -13.53 -8.28
C GLU A 35 -18.56 -12.83 -7.01
N LEU A 36 -19.20 -13.59 -6.11
CA LEU A 36 -19.66 -13.10 -4.82
C LEU A 36 -18.47 -13.06 -3.84
N ILE A 37 -18.08 -11.87 -3.40
CA ILE A 37 -16.87 -11.66 -2.59
C ILE A 37 -17.16 -11.25 -1.15
N GLU A 38 -18.27 -10.54 -0.89
CA GLU A 38 -18.68 -10.15 0.47
C GLU A 38 -20.18 -10.31 0.69
N ILE A 39 -20.57 -10.59 1.93
CA ILE A 39 -21.95 -10.68 2.40
C ILE A 39 -22.14 -9.83 3.66
N ALA A 40 -23.28 -9.16 3.77
CA ALA A 40 -23.62 -8.33 4.92
C ALA A 40 -23.74 -9.19 6.20
N PRO A 41 -23.24 -8.70 7.34
CA PRO A 41 -23.37 -9.40 8.62
C PRO A 41 -24.84 -9.72 8.95
N GLY A 42 -25.09 -10.97 9.35
CA GLY A 42 -26.44 -11.43 9.73
C GLY A 42 -27.37 -11.79 8.55
N ILE A 43 -26.90 -11.71 7.30
CA ILE A 43 -27.64 -12.18 6.12
C ILE A 43 -27.35 -13.66 5.86
N ASP A 44 -28.42 -14.43 5.62
CA ASP A 44 -28.34 -15.83 5.19
C ASP A 44 -28.07 -15.92 3.68
N LEU A 45 -26.95 -16.54 3.31
CA LEU A 45 -26.47 -16.62 1.92
C LEU A 45 -27.48 -17.30 1.00
N GLU A 46 -28.02 -18.44 1.40
CA GLU A 46 -28.87 -19.26 0.54
C GLU A 46 -30.23 -18.60 0.31
N THR A 47 -30.90 -18.17 1.38
CA THR A 47 -32.29 -17.68 1.32
C THR A 47 -32.42 -16.20 1.01
N GLN A 48 -31.40 -15.38 1.33
CA GLN A 48 -31.48 -13.93 1.19
C GLN A 48 -30.52 -13.35 0.15
N VAL A 49 -29.68 -14.18 -0.48
CA VAL A 49 -28.85 -13.77 -1.62
C VAL A 49 -29.10 -14.70 -2.81
N LEU A 50 -28.72 -15.98 -2.71
CA LEU A 50 -28.73 -16.89 -3.86
C LEU A 50 -30.14 -17.18 -4.38
N ALA A 51 -31.12 -17.35 -3.50
CA ALA A 51 -32.52 -17.57 -3.87
C ALA A 51 -33.19 -16.36 -4.55
N LEU A 52 -32.58 -15.17 -4.47
CA LEU A 52 -33.10 -13.93 -5.06
C LEU A 52 -32.42 -13.58 -6.40
N MET A 53 -31.53 -14.43 -6.89
CA MET A 53 -30.79 -14.21 -8.14
C MET A 53 -31.30 -15.13 -9.26
N ASP A 54 -31.39 -14.58 -10.48
CA ASP A 54 -31.77 -15.34 -11.68
C ASP A 54 -30.65 -16.27 -12.18
N PHE A 55 -29.44 -16.15 -11.62
CA PHE A 55 -28.28 -16.99 -11.94
C PHE A 55 -27.42 -17.19 -10.68
N LYS A 56 -26.61 -18.25 -10.68
CA LYS A 56 -25.67 -18.52 -9.58
C LYS A 56 -24.37 -17.75 -9.79
N PRO A 57 -23.95 -16.89 -8.85
CA PRO A 57 -22.65 -16.24 -8.93
C PRO A 57 -21.52 -17.27 -8.75
N VAL A 58 -20.34 -16.92 -9.24
CA VAL A 58 -19.11 -17.66 -8.96
C VAL A 58 -18.78 -17.51 -7.46
N MET A 59 -18.39 -18.61 -6.82
CA MET A 59 -17.92 -18.63 -5.44
C MET A 59 -16.68 -19.52 -5.33
N ARG A 60 -15.50 -18.93 -5.52
CA ARG A 60 -14.23 -19.66 -5.38
C ARG A 60 -13.89 -19.95 -3.92
N LYS A 61 -14.37 -19.09 -3.03
CA LYS A 61 -14.24 -19.18 -1.57
C LYS A 61 -15.54 -18.70 -0.93
N PRO A 62 -15.83 -19.07 0.33
CA PRO A 62 -16.91 -18.45 1.09
C PRO A 62 -16.74 -16.91 1.11
N PRO A 63 -17.82 -16.14 0.92
CA PRO A 63 -17.74 -14.68 0.94
C PRO A 63 -17.30 -14.19 2.32
N LYS A 64 -16.50 -13.13 2.34
CA LYS A 64 -16.14 -12.46 3.58
C LYS A 64 -17.35 -11.69 4.12
N LEU A 65 -17.32 -11.36 5.41
CA LEU A 65 -18.28 -10.39 5.92
C LEU A 65 -17.90 -8.99 5.42
N MET A 66 -18.90 -8.23 4.98
CA MET A 66 -18.77 -6.79 4.76
C MET A 66 -18.42 -6.11 6.10
N ASP A 67 -17.72 -4.97 6.03
CA ASP A 67 -17.35 -4.22 7.23
C ASP A 67 -18.59 -3.85 8.06
N GLU A 68 -18.69 -4.39 9.29
CA GLU A 68 -19.83 -4.20 10.18
C GLU A 68 -20.13 -2.72 10.46
N ARG A 69 -19.13 -1.84 10.35
CA ARG A 69 -19.30 -0.40 10.57
C ARG A 69 -20.23 0.23 9.54
N ILE A 70 -20.35 -0.35 8.34
CA ILE A 70 -21.32 0.06 7.30
C ILE A 70 -22.76 -0.03 7.82
N PHE A 71 -23.03 -0.99 8.72
CA PHE A 71 -24.36 -1.32 9.22
C PHE A 71 -24.68 -0.67 10.58
N ARG A 72 -23.82 0.23 11.07
CA ARG A 72 -24.00 0.91 12.37
C ARG A 72 -24.28 2.40 12.14
N LEU A 73 -25.14 2.99 12.98
CA LEU A 73 -25.46 4.44 12.92
C LEU A 73 -24.31 5.37 13.36
N ARG A 74 -23.21 4.82 13.88
CA ARG A 74 -22.06 5.61 14.35
C ARG A 74 -21.14 5.95 13.19
N ARG A 75 -20.39 7.06 13.31
CA ARG A 75 -19.34 7.43 12.36
C ARG A 75 -18.37 6.25 12.19
N MET A 76 -18.09 5.86 10.95
CA MET A 76 -17.22 4.72 10.64
C MET A 76 -15.73 4.95 10.97
N GLY A 77 -15.29 6.22 11.06
CA GLY A 77 -13.88 6.53 11.29
C GLY A 77 -12.99 6.40 10.05
N ILE A 78 -13.56 6.38 8.84
CA ILE A 78 -12.81 6.17 7.57
C ILE A 78 -11.61 7.12 7.42
N LYS A 79 -11.71 8.35 7.94
CA LYS A 79 -10.58 9.30 7.90
C LYS A 79 -9.38 8.77 8.70
N ASP A 80 -9.61 8.13 9.83
CA ASP A 80 -8.54 7.55 10.64
C ASP A 80 -7.96 6.31 9.96
N ASP A 81 -8.77 5.50 9.27
CA ASP A 81 -8.29 4.36 8.48
C ASP A 81 -7.45 4.80 7.27
N LEU A 82 -7.91 5.84 6.55
CA LEU A 82 -7.22 6.38 5.37
C LEU A 82 -5.92 7.12 5.75
N LEU A 83 -5.84 7.66 6.97
CA LEU A 83 -4.65 8.37 7.46
C LEU A 83 -3.70 7.46 8.25
N ASN A 84 -4.18 6.34 8.80
CA ASN A 84 -3.38 5.34 9.50
C ASN A 84 -3.21 4.09 8.64
N ILE A 85 -2.39 4.19 7.59
CA ILE A 85 -1.86 2.98 6.94
C ILE A 85 -0.99 2.27 7.99
N PRO A 86 -1.30 1.00 8.36
CA PRO A 86 -0.46 0.20 9.25
C PRO A 86 0.99 0.18 8.79
N VAL A 87 1.94 0.05 9.72
CA VAL A 87 3.37 0.08 9.38
C VAL A 87 3.71 -0.98 8.35
N GLU A 88 3.18 -2.20 8.50
CA GLU A 88 3.33 -3.32 7.55
C GLU A 88 2.86 -3.01 6.12
N ASP A 89 1.71 -2.34 5.95
CA ASP A 89 1.14 -1.99 4.64
C ASP A 89 1.91 -0.85 3.95
N ARG A 90 2.84 -0.20 4.66
CA ARG A 90 3.72 0.83 4.09
C ARG A 90 4.92 0.24 3.37
N PHE A 91 5.19 -1.05 3.51
CA PHE A 91 6.33 -1.72 2.86
C PHE A 91 5.81 -2.76 1.87
N THR A 92 6.35 -2.76 0.66
CA THR A 92 5.95 -3.72 -0.37
C THR A 92 7.15 -4.12 -1.21
N TYR A 93 7.33 -5.41 -1.46
CA TYR A 93 8.36 -5.92 -2.36
C TYR A 93 7.73 -6.47 -3.64
N ASN A 94 8.17 -5.97 -4.79
CA ASN A 94 7.87 -6.52 -6.11
C ASN A 94 9.05 -7.40 -6.57
N ALA A 95 8.82 -8.72 -6.61
CA ALA A 95 9.83 -9.69 -7.01
C ALA A 95 10.16 -9.68 -8.51
N GLU A 96 9.21 -9.29 -9.38
CA GLU A 96 9.40 -9.24 -10.84
C GLU A 96 10.38 -8.13 -11.23
N GLU A 97 10.24 -6.96 -10.60
CA GLU A 97 11.07 -5.79 -10.88
C GLU A 97 12.26 -5.65 -9.91
N ASN A 98 12.35 -6.49 -8.87
CA ASN A 98 13.30 -6.39 -7.76
C ASN A 98 13.24 -5.04 -7.02
N ILE A 99 12.04 -4.47 -6.88
CA ILE A 99 11.82 -3.15 -6.27
C ILE A 99 11.15 -3.30 -4.90
N PHE A 100 11.75 -2.68 -3.89
CA PHE A 100 11.18 -2.49 -2.56
C PHE A 100 10.61 -1.07 -2.42
N PHE A 101 9.30 -0.96 -2.24
CA PHE A 101 8.60 0.30 -2.08
C PHE A 101 8.31 0.57 -0.61
N ILE A 102 8.57 1.79 -0.17
CA ILE A 102 8.32 2.28 1.19
C ILE A 102 7.44 3.53 1.10
N ASN A 103 6.29 3.51 1.77
CA ASN A 103 5.37 4.64 1.84
C ASN A 103 5.23 5.23 3.25
N LEU A 104 6.12 6.16 3.62
CA LEU A 104 6.04 6.86 4.91
C LEU A 104 5.22 8.15 4.83
N GLU A 105 4.37 8.28 3.80
CA GLU A 105 3.55 9.46 3.62
C GLU A 105 2.62 9.70 4.82
N ASN A 106 2.57 10.95 5.29
CA ASN A 106 1.81 11.41 6.47
C ASN A 106 2.12 10.64 7.77
N TYR A 107 3.21 9.87 7.83
CA TYR A 107 3.56 9.10 9.02
C TYR A 107 4.39 9.94 9.98
N TYR A 108 4.03 9.92 11.27
CA TYR A 108 4.77 10.61 12.32
C TYR A 108 5.26 9.62 13.37
N VAL A 109 6.57 9.37 13.37
CA VAL A 109 7.28 8.56 14.37
C VAL A 109 7.34 9.31 15.71
N LYS A 110 6.66 8.76 16.71
CA LYS A 110 6.50 9.28 18.07
C LYS A 110 7.13 8.41 19.13
N SER A 111 7.43 7.15 18.84
CA SER A 111 8.06 6.26 19.82
C SER A 111 9.15 5.37 19.21
N SER A 112 10.01 4.81 20.09
CA SER A 112 11.06 3.85 19.69
C SER A 112 10.44 2.54 19.19
N GLU A 113 9.29 2.14 19.75
CA GLU A 113 8.57 0.93 19.33
C GLU A 113 8.19 0.97 17.84
N GLU A 114 7.73 2.13 17.34
CA GLU A 114 7.40 2.31 15.91
C GLU A 114 8.64 2.14 15.01
N ILE A 115 9.83 2.57 15.48
CA ILE A 115 11.08 2.40 14.73
C ILE A 115 11.50 0.93 14.72
N GLN A 116 11.36 0.24 15.86
CA GLN A 116 11.64 -1.19 15.94
C GLN A 116 10.67 -2.01 15.08
N GLU A 117 9.39 -1.61 15.02
CA GLU A 117 8.39 -2.22 14.14
C GLU A 117 8.78 -2.08 12.66
N MET A 118 9.16 -0.87 12.21
CA MET A 118 9.68 -0.66 10.86
C MET A 118 10.91 -1.54 10.58
N LYS A 119 11.84 -1.61 11.53
CA LYS A 119 13.05 -2.43 11.40
C LYS A 119 12.71 -3.91 11.24
N ASN A 120 11.76 -4.42 12.02
CA ASN A 120 11.31 -5.81 11.96
C ASN A 120 10.62 -6.12 10.64
N VAL A 121 9.77 -5.22 10.13
CA VAL A 121 9.12 -5.36 8.82
C VAL A 121 10.17 -5.44 7.71
N VAL A 122 11.13 -4.52 7.68
CA VAL A 122 12.22 -4.53 6.70
C VAL A 122 13.02 -5.84 6.76
N GLY A 123 13.44 -6.28 7.94
CA GLY A 123 14.19 -7.53 8.12
C GLY A 123 13.40 -8.75 7.64
N SER A 124 12.15 -8.90 8.10
CA SER A 124 11.30 -10.04 7.73
C SER A 124 11.02 -10.14 6.22
N MET A 125 10.96 -9.01 5.50
CA MET A 125 10.76 -9.00 4.05
C MET A 125 12.05 -9.21 3.26
N LEU A 126 13.18 -8.63 3.70
CA LEU A 126 14.41 -8.57 2.91
C LEU A 126 15.47 -9.60 3.32
N ASP A 127 15.56 -10.01 4.59
CA ASP A 127 16.50 -11.04 5.06
C ASP A 127 16.36 -12.36 4.26
N PRO A 128 15.14 -12.87 3.98
CA PRO A 128 14.99 -14.14 3.27
C PRO A 128 15.38 -14.09 1.79
N LEU A 129 15.53 -12.90 1.20
CA LEU A 129 15.77 -12.76 -0.25
C LEU A 129 17.19 -13.14 -0.65
N GLY A 130 18.17 -13.04 0.27
CA GLY A 130 19.57 -13.35 0.00
C GLY A 130 20.25 -12.51 -1.09
N LYS A 131 19.61 -11.42 -1.52
CA LYS A 131 20.08 -10.49 -2.55
C LYS A 131 19.74 -9.05 -2.17
N LYS A 132 20.44 -8.10 -2.78
CA LYS A 132 20.12 -6.68 -2.64
C LYS A 132 18.96 -6.28 -3.56
N VAL A 133 18.23 -5.25 -3.15
CA VAL A 133 17.02 -4.76 -3.85
C VAL A 133 17.14 -3.28 -4.20
N HIS A 134 16.43 -2.84 -5.23
CA HIS A 134 16.27 -1.41 -5.52
C HIS A 134 15.15 -0.83 -4.67
N THR A 135 15.39 0.30 -3.99
CA THR A 135 14.43 0.86 -3.04
C THR A 135 13.88 2.20 -3.48
N ILE A 136 12.56 2.37 -3.40
CA ILE A 136 11.87 3.66 -3.58
C ILE A 136 11.16 4.02 -2.28
N ALA A 137 11.50 5.16 -1.69
CA ALA A 137 10.88 5.63 -0.45
C ALA A 137 10.17 6.98 -0.61
N ASN A 138 8.89 7.01 -0.24
CA ASN A 138 8.07 8.21 -0.14
C ASN A 138 8.16 8.82 1.25
N TYR A 139 8.55 10.09 1.34
CA TYR A 139 8.67 10.86 2.58
C TYR A 139 7.69 12.04 2.65
N ASP A 140 6.66 12.10 1.82
CA ASP A 140 5.67 13.19 1.84
C ASP A 140 5.02 13.38 3.22
N ASN A 141 5.13 14.58 3.79
CA ASN A 141 4.64 14.88 5.14
C ASN A 141 5.13 13.91 6.24
N PHE A 142 6.26 13.22 6.03
CA PHE A 142 6.86 12.37 7.04
C PHE A 142 7.50 13.21 8.15
N ASN A 143 7.37 12.75 9.40
CA ASN A 143 7.97 13.41 10.53
C ASN A 143 8.52 12.41 11.55
N VAL A 144 9.56 12.81 12.28
CA VAL A 144 10.18 12.02 13.35
C VAL A 144 10.40 12.94 14.54
N SER A 145 10.00 12.46 15.72
CA SER A 145 10.16 13.22 16.95
C SER A 145 11.64 13.55 17.16
N PRO A 146 12.01 14.79 17.57
CA PRO A 146 13.41 15.22 17.61
C PRO A 146 14.34 14.31 18.42
N HIS A 147 13.85 13.70 19.50
CA HIS A 147 14.60 12.79 20.36
C HIS A 147 14.79 11.38 19.78
N LEU A 148 14.11 11.06 18.67
CA LEU A 148 14.17 9.75 17.99
C LEU A 148 14.96 9.79 16.69
N VAL A 149 15.46 10.96 16.29
CA VAL A 149 16.19 11.12 15.01
C VAL A 149 17.39 10.19 14.93
N ASP A 150 18.15 10.07 16.01
CA ASP A 150 19.34 9.21 16.03
C ASP A 150 18.99 7.73 15.86
N GLU A 151 18.00 7.26 16.60
CA GLU A 151 17.52 5.87 16.50
C GLU A 151 16.96 5.55 15.11
N TYR A 152 16.17 6.48 14.55
CA TYR A 152 15.62 6.34 13.22
C TYR A 152 16.74 6.25 12.16
N VAL A 153 17.80 7.04 12.28
CA VAL A 153 18.93 6.96 11.35
C VAL A 153 19.67 5.63 11.47
N GLU A 154 19.83 5.08 12.68
CA GLU A 154 20.41 3.74 12.83
C GLU A 154 19.54 2.66 12.18
N MET A 155 18.21 2.77 12.24
CA MET A 155 17.31 1.91 11.47
C MET A 155 17.51 2.07 9.95
N VAL A 156 17.64 3.30 9.45
CA VAL A 156 17.92 3.56 8.03
C VAL A 156 19.25 2.96 7.59
N LYS A 157 20.30 3.02 8.43
CA LYS A 157 21.59 2.36 8.15
C LYS A 157 21.47 0.85 8.11
N TYR A 158 20.72 0.26 9.05
CA TYR A 158 20.41 -1.17 9.03
C TYR A 158 19.72 -1.56 7.71
N ALA A 159 18.69 -0.81 7.31
CA ALA A 159 17.94 -1.06 6.08
C ALA A 159 18.81 -0.87 4.81
N ALA A 160 19.73 0.09 4.82
CA ALA A 160 20.63 0.36 3.70
C ALA A 160 21.54 -0.82 3.34
N ASN A 161 21.79 -1.77 4.26
CA ASN A 161 22.56 -2.98 3.96
C ASN A 161 21.88 -3.88 2.92
N PHE A 162 20.55 -3.82 2.82
CA PHE A 162 19.76 -4.60 1.87
C PHE A 162 19.63 -3.90 0.50
N TYR A 163 20.04 -2.65 0.39
CA TYR A 163 19.79 -1.85 -0.81
C TYR A 163 20.95 -1.93 -1.79
N GLU A 164 20.64 -2.23 -3.05
CA GLU A 164 21.55 -2.07 -4.18
C GLU A 164 21.59 -0.60 -4.60
N SER A 165 20.42 0.01 -4.70
CA SER A 165 20.23 1.44 -4.87
C SER A 165 19.03 1.91 -4.07
N VAL A 166 19.01 3.19 -3.70
CA VAL A 166 17.89 3.79 -2.98
C VAL A 166 17.58 5.16 -3.54
N THR A 167 16.31 5.37 -3.85
CA THR A 167 15.78 6.63 -4.32
C THR A 167 14.68 7.09 -3.39
N ARG A 168 14.76 8.34 -2.96
CA ARG A 168 13.80 8.95 -2.04
C ARG A 168 13.06 10.06 -2.76
N TYR A 169 11.80 10.31 -2.43
CA TYR A 169 11.12 11.51 -2.91
C TYR A 169 10.29 12.17 -1.82
N THR A 170 10.20 13.50 -1.92
CA THR A 170 9.30 14.32 -1.11
C THR A 170 9.01 15.65 -1.81
N THR A 171 7.78 16.11 -1.67
CA THR A 171 7.28 17.43 -2.04
C THR A 171 7.65 18.51 -1.00
N SER A 172 8.13 18.11 0.19
CA SER A 172 8.56 19.04 1.25
C SER A 172 10.01 19.50 1.05
N THR A 173 10.17 20.75 0.62
CA THR A 173 11.49 21.38 0.40
C THR A 173 12.33 21.45 1.67
N PHE A 174 11.71 21.69 2.84
CA PHE A 174 12.39 21.74 4.14
C PHE A 174 12.88 20.36 4.59
N LEU A 175 12.05 19.32 4.42
CA LEU A 175 12.41 17.96 4.81
C LEU A 175 13.57 17.44 3.96
N ARG A 176 13.57 17.75 2.65
CA ARG A 176 14.67 17.43 1.73
C ARG A 176 16.00 18.00 2.19
N MET A 177 16.04 19.26 2.64
CA MET A 177 17.26 19.88 3.16
C MET A 177 17.76 19.17 4.43
N LYS A 178 16.88 18.96 5.42
CA LYS A 178 17.27 18.36 6.71
C LYS A 178 17.70 16.90 6.61
N LEU A 179 16.97 16.08 5.83
CA LEU A 179 17.34 14.69 5.58
C LEU A 179 18.59 14.57 4.72
N GLY A 180 18.74 15.42 3.69
CA GLY A 180 19.96 15.48 2.89
C GLY A 180 21.19 15.69 3.76
N ASP A 181 21.14 16.69 4.63
CA ASP A 181 22.23 17.02 5.55
C ASP A 181 22.52 15.89 6.56
N GLU A 182 21.49 15.31 7.19
CA GLU A 182 21.69 14.24 8.19
C GLU A 182 22.15 12.91 7.59
N LEU A 183 21.67 12.55 6.39
CA LEU A 183 22.11 11.35 5.69
C LEU A 183 23.57 11.51 5.22
N GLN A 184 23.92 12.67 4.66
CA GLN A 184 25.28 12.94 4.19
C GLN A 184 26.29 12.94 5.33
N LYS A 185 25.97 13.57 6.47
CA LYS A 185 26.83 13.54 7.68
C LYS A 185 27.14 12.14 8.18
N ARG A 186 26.24 11.19 7.92
CA ARG A 186 26.32 9.81 8.44
C ARG A 186 26.64 8.77 7.35
N GLY A 187 27.07 9.22 6.17
CA GLY A 187 27.59 8.37 5.10
C GLY A 187 26.53 7.64 4.28
N VAL A 188 25.27 8.09 4.31
CA VAL A 188 24.17 7.50 3.54
C VAL A 188 23.87 8.37 2.32
N SER A 189 23.63 7.74 1.16
CA SER A 189 23.32 8.44 -0.11
C SER A 189 22.13 9.39 0.05
N PRO A 190 22.27 10.71 -0.22
CA PRO A 190 21.24 11.72 0.04
C PRO A 190 20.30 11.97 -1.15
N HIS A 191 20.28 11.12 -2.18
CA HIS A 191 19.48 11.35 -3.39
C HIS A 191 17.97 11.39 -3.07
N ILE A 192 17.39 12.60 -3.09
CA ILE A 192 15.99 12.90 -2.78
C ILE A 192 15.41 13.73 -3.94
N TYR A 193 14.35 13.22 -4.59
CA TYR A 193 13.66 13.80 -5.75
C TYR A 193 12.33 14.47 -5.35
N GLU A 194 11.73 15.24 -6.25
CA GLU A 194 10.45 15.94 -5.99
C GLU A 194 9.22 15.08 -6.24
N SER A 195 9.33 14.06 -7.09
CA SER A 195 8.19 13.21 -7.46
C SER A 195 8.54 11.73 -7.61
N LYS A 196 7.50 10.89 -7.53
CA LYS A 196 7.58 9.44 -7.78
C LYS A 196 8.05 9.12 -9.20
N GLU A 197 7.65 9.92 -10.19
CA GLU A 197 8.06 9.69 -11.59
C GLU A 197 9.54 9.95 -11.81
N GLU A 198 10.08 11.02 -11.24
CA GLU A 198 11.52 11.31 -11.27
C GLU A 198 12.31 10.22 -10.55
N ALA A 199 11.82 9.79 -9.37
CA ALA A 199 12.45 8.73 -8.60
C ALA A 199 12.54 7.40 -9.39
N ARG A 200 11.48 7.05 -10.12
CA ARG A 200 11.46 5.86 -10.99
C ARG A 200 12.38 6.02 -12.20
N LYS A 201 12.40 7.18 -12.85
CA LYS A 201 13.31 7.44 -13.99
C LYS A 201 14.78 7.38 -13.56
N ALA A 202 15.11 7.90 -12.39
CA ALA A 202 16.46 7.85 -11.84
C ALA A 202 16.94 6.43 -11.51
N LEU A 203 16.02 5.52 -11.16
CA LEU A 203 16.34 4.09 -10.99
C LEU A 203 16.54 3.36 -12.32
N ALA A 204 15.84 3.79 -13.39
CA ALA A 204 15.96 3.22 -14.72
C ALA A 204 17.18 3.74 -15.50
N ALA A 205 17.72 4.90 -15.13
CA ALA A 205 18.98 5.42 -15.65
C ALA A 205 20.13 4.85 -14.82
N PRO A 206 21.07 4.07 -15.40
CA PRO A 206 22.27 3.66 -14.68
C PRO A 206 23.00 4.92 -14.22
N SER A 207 23.44 4.94 -12.97
CA SER A 207 24.31 5.98 -12.43
C SER A 207 25.55 6.11 -13.31
N GLU A 208 25.67 7.20 -14.08
CA GLU A 208 26.94 7.60 -14.67
C GLU A 208 27.94 7.79 -13.51
N SER A 209 29.06 7.08 -13.64
CA SER A 209 30.12 6.93 -12.64
C SER A 209 30.97 8.17 -12.49
#